data_AF-A0A979GPP5-F1
#
_entry.id   AF-A0A979GPP5-F1
#
_cell.length_a   1.000
_cell.length_b   1.000
_cell.length_c   1.000
_cell.angle_alpha   90.00
_cell.angle_beta   90.00
_cell.angle_gamma   90.00
#
_symmetry.space_group_name_H-M   'P 1'
#
loop_
_entity.id
_entity.type
_entity.pdbx_description
1 polymer ?
#
loop_
_entity_poly.entity_id
_entity_poly.type
_entity_poly.pdbx_seq_one_letter_code
_entity_poly.pdbx_strand_id
1 'polypeptide(L)'
;MIDHITLSHTREDEAGRLQRLNQVVGYLSAVLSPIDLKIIKSLHDHKGELTVTLDKMLFDLAVDIAGNEYESYLKAKIRTAWDVQNEDGSAVEYVYEGVMAE
;
A
#
# COMPACT_ATOMS: atom_id res chain seq x y z
N MET A 1 8.98 -14.79 -2.38
CA MET A 1 7.84 -14.67 -1.45
C MET A 1 7.38 -13.23 -1.53
N ILE A 2 6.08 -12.99 -1.69
CA ILE A 2 5.50 -11.66 -1.89
C ILE A 2 4.56 -11.41 -0.72
N ASP A 3 4.76 -10.29 -0.02
CA ASP A 3 3.78 -9.81 0.95
C ASP A 3 2.87 -8.80 0.27
N HIS A 4 1.57 -8.90 0.56
CA HIS A 4 0.57 -7.99 0.04
C HIS A 4 -0.03 -7.15 1.17
N ILE A 5 -0.18 -5.85 0.93
CA ILE A 5 -1.05 -4.99 1.73
C ILE A 5 -2.30 -4.73 0.89
N THR A 6 -3.44 -5.20 1.37
CA THR A 6 -4.73 -5.01 0.69
C THR A 6 -5.59 -4.03 1.49
N LEU A 7 -6.09 -2.98 0.82
CA LEU A 7 -6.96 -1.96 1.39
C LEU A 7 -8.27 -1.92 0.58
N SER A 8 -9.41 -2.16 1.22
CA SER A 8 -10.71 -2.18 0.53
C SER A 8 -11.51 -0.91 0.77
N HIS A 9 -12.11 -0.37 -0.29
CA HIS A 9 -13.05 0.74 -0.26
C HIS A 9 -14.37 0.35 -0.93
N THR A 10 -15.49 0.82 -0.39
CA THR A 10 -16.85 0.41 -0.77
C THR A 10 -17.41 1.10 -2.02
N ARG A 11 -16.66 2.02 -2.67
CA ARG A 11 -17.12 2.70 -3.90
C ARG A 11 -16.51 2.10 -5.16
N GLU A 12 -17.37 1.43 -5.93
CA GLU A 12 -17.08 0.80 -7.23
C GLU A 12 -17.12 1.79 -8.41
N ASP A 13 -16.65 3.04 -8.26
CA ASP A 13 -16.57 3.93 -9.43
C ASP A 13 -15.36 3.56 -10.29
N GLU A 14 -15.65 2.91 -11.41
CA GLU A 14 -14.70 2.42 -12.39
C GLU A 14 -13.97 3.55 -13.13
N ALA A 15 -14.63 4.70 -13.30
CA ALA A 15 -14.08 5.89 -13.98
C ALA A 15 -13.02 6.60 -13.11
N GLY A 16 -13.12 6.49 -11.79
CA GLY A 16 -12.18 7.11 -10.84
C GLY A 16 -10.93 6.28 -10.54
N ARG A 17 -10.86 5.01 -10.92
CA ARG A 17 -9.76 4.08 -10.53
C ARG A 17 -8.38 4.56 -10.94
N LEU A 18 -8.21 4.91 -12.22
CA LEU A 18 -6.90 5.32 -12.75
C LEU A 18 -6.44 6.64 -12.10
N GLN A 19 -7.38 7.55 -11.86
CA GLN A 19 -7.10 8.82 -11.18
C GLN A 19 -6.66 8.59 -9.74
N ARG A 20 -7.38 7.77 -8.97
CA ARG A 20 -7.01 7.41 -7.59
C ARG A 20 -5.63 6.76 -7.54
N LEU A 21 -5.38 5.75 -8.38
CA LEU A 21 -4.10 5.06 -8.41
C LEU A 21 -2.93 6.03 -8.71
N ASN A 22 -3.11 6.94 -9.67
CA ASN A 22 -2.09 7.96 -9.97
C ASN A 22 -1.83 8.90 -8.79
N GLN A 23 -2.87 9.27 -8.03
CA GLN A 23 -2.71 10.12 -6.86
C GLN A 23 -2.03 9.40 -5.70
N VAL A 24 -2.34 8.11 -5.47
CA VAL A 24 -1.63 7.25 -4.52
C VAL A 24 -0.15 7.18 -4.88
N VAL A 25 0.17 6.87 -6.13
CA VAL A 25 1.55 6.81 -6.64
C VAL A 25 2.25 8.15 -6.45
N GLY A 26 1.57 9.26 -6.77
CA GLY A 26 2.10 10.61 -6.61
C GLY A 26 2.44 10.94 -5.15
N TYR A 27 1.54 10.64 -4.22
CA TYR A 27 1.77 10.85 -2.79
C TYR A 27 2.94 10.02 -2.28
N LEU A 28 2.94 8.71 -2.56
CA LEU A 28 4.01 7.80 -2.11
C LEU A 28 5.37 8.23 -2.66
N SER A 29 5.45 8.62 -3.92
CA SER A 29 6.69 9.12 -4.54
C SER A 29 7.22 10.40 -3.89
N ALA A 30 6.36 11.20 -3.25
CA ALA A 30 6.74 12.44 -2.58
C ALA A 30 7.20 12.23 -1.12
N VAL A 31 6.68 11.19 -0.44
CA VAL A 31 6.91 11.00 1.01
C VAL A 31 7.83 9.82 1.36
N LEU A 32 8.02 8.89 0.43
CA LEU A 32 8.84 7.71 0.64
C LEU A 32 10.27 7.92 0.15
N SER A 33 11.23 7.24 0.79
CA SER A 33 12.61 7.24 0.33
C SER A 33 12.77 6.36 -0.93
N PRO A 34 13.87 6.50 -1.68
CA PRO A 34 14.15 5.64 -2.83
C PRO A 34 14.23 4.14 -2.49
N ILE A 35 14.56 3.78 -1.25
CA ILE A 35 14.61 2.38 -0.79
C ILE A 35 13.19 1.84 -0.57
N ASP A 36 12.34 2.62 0.10
CA ASP A 36 10.94 2.26 0.32
C ASP A 36 10.21 2.06 -1.02
N LEU A 37 10.47 2.93 -1.99
CA LEU A 37 9.91 2.80 -3.34
C LEU A 37 10.43 1.57 -4.10
N LYS A 38 11.64 1.06 -3.79
CA LYS A 38 12.14 -0.20 -4.36
C LYS A 38 11.52 -1.43 -3.70
N ILE A 39 11.12 -1.31 -2.43
CA ILE A 39 10.38 -2.34 -1.71
C ILE A 39 8.98 -2.48 -2.30
N ILE A 40 8.30 -1.37 -2.63
CA ILE A 40 6.99 -1.41 -3.30
C ILE A 40 7.17 -1.77 -4.79
N LYS A 41 6.79 -2.98 -5.18
CA LYS A 41 6.93 -3.48 -6.57
C LYS A 41 5.80 -3.05 -7.47
N SER A 42 4.59 -3.06 -6.95
CA SER A 42 3.40 -2.68 -7.71
C SER A 42 2.27 -2.25 -6.78
N LEU A 43 1.41 -1.41 -7.34
CA LEU A 43 0.13 -1.00 -6.76
C LEU A 43 -0.96 -1.30 -7.79
N HIS A 44 -2.08 -1.85 -7.34
CA HIS A 44 -3.20 -2.20 -8.21
C HIS A 44 -4.52 -1.82 -7.54
N ASP A 45 -5.34 -1.01 -8.20
CA ASP A 45 -6.73 -0.73 -7.77
C ASP A 45 -7.68 -1.65 -8.58
N HIS A 46 -8.30 -2.61 -7.90
CA HIS A 46 -9.35 -3.44 -8.47
C HIS A 46 -10.67 -3.24 -7.73
N LYS A 47 -11.66 -2.64 -8.41
CA LYS A 47 -13.03 -2.44 -7.87
C LYS A 47 -13.07 -1.76 -6.49
N GLY A 48 -12.16 -0.82 -6.22
CA GLY A 48 -12.08 -0.15 -4.93
C GLY A 48 -11.17 -0.84 -3.93
N GLU A 49 -10.46 -1.89 -4.32
CA GLU A 49 -9.45 -2.55 -3.51
C GLU A 49 -8.05 -2.17 -4.01
N LEU A 50 -7.24 -1.53 -3.17
CA LEU A 50 -5.82 -1.29 -3.42
C LEU A 50 -4.99 -2.47 -2.92
N THR A 51 -4.39 -3.22 -3.83
CA THR A 51 -3.36 -4.22 -3.54
C THR A 51 -1.98 -3.61 -3.74
N VAL A 52 -1.14 -3.67 -2.70
CA VAL A 52 0.27 -3.24 -2.76
C VAL A 52 1.16 -4.46 -2.59
N THR A 53 2.01 -4.70 -3.57
CA THR A 53 2.94 -5.85 -3.61
C THR A 53 4.31 -5.39 -3.13
N LEU A 54 4.88 -6.09 -2.13
CA LEU A 54 6.18 -5.78 -1.56
C LEU A 54 7.26 -6.82 -1.97
N ASP A 55 8.48 -6.35 -2.15
CA ASP A 55 9.69 -7.18 -2.20
C ASP A 55 10.00 -7.68 -0.79
N LYS A 56 9.58 -8.92 -0.48
CA LYS A 56 9.72 -9.45 0.87
C LYS A 56 11.17 -9.45 1.36
N MET A 57 12.14 -9.76 0.50
CA MET A 57 13.54 -9.83 0.94
C MET A 57 14.06 -8.46 1.36
N LEU A 58 13.74 -7.41 0.59
CA LEU A 58 14.14 -6.04 0.94
C LEU A 58 13.33 -5.51 2.13
N PHE A 59 12.06 -5.90 2.23
CA PHE A 59 11.20 -5.51 3.34
C PHE A 59 11.67 -6.12 4.66
N ASP A 60 11.89 -7.44 4.70
CA ASP A 60 12.40 -8.17 5.87
C ASP A 60 13.78 -7.60 6.27
N LEU A 61 14.67 -7.33 5.31
CA LEU A 61 15.96 -6.70 5.59
C LEU A 61 15.80 -5.29 6.21
N ALA A 62 14.86 -4.50 5.72
CA ALA A 62 14.61 -3.16 6.27
C ALA A 62 14.03 -3.25 7.69
N VAL A 63 13.14 -4.21 7.95
CA VAL A 63 12.61 -4.49 9.30
C VAL A 63 13.71 -5.00 10.23
N ASP A 64 14.62 -5.86 9.76
CA ASP A 64 15.75 -6.35 10.57
C ASP A 64 16.72 -5.22 10.95
N ILE A 65 16.93 -4.25 10.05
CA ILE A 65 17.85 -3.12 10.28
C ILE A 65 17.20 -2.04 11.17
N ALA A 66 15.95 -1.67 10.88
CA ALA A 66 15.28 -0.53 11.50
C ALA A 66 14.28 -0.94 12.60
N GLY A 67 14.04 -2.23 12.78
CA GLY A 67 13.06 -2.79 13.70
C GLY A 67 11.62 -2.80 13.16
N ASN A 68 10.72 -3.39 13.95
CA ASN A 68 9.28 -3.51 13.64
C ASN A 68 8.55 -2.16 13.46
N GLU A 69 9.16 -1.04 13.90
CA GLU A 69 8.64 0.30 13.67
C GLU A 69 8.64 0.67 12.17
N TYR A 70 9.57 0.10 11.39
CA TYR A 70 9.63 0.31 9.94
C TYR A 70 8.42 -0.28 9.21
N GLU A 71 8.01 -1.49 9.57
CA GLU A 71 6.79 -2.11 9.05
C GLU A 71 5.56 -1.22 9.33
N SER A 72 5.45 -0.73 10.56
CA SER A 72 4.36 0.16 10.98
C SER A 72 4.38 1.47 10.20
N TYR A 73 5.57 2.05 9.99
CA TYR A 73 5.77 3.27 9.21
C TYR A 73 5.32 3.09 7.76
N LEU A 74 5.78 2.05 7.07
CA LEU A 74 5.47 1.84 5.66
C LEU A 74 3.98 1.58 5.45
N LYS A 75 3.37 0.76 6.32
CA LYS A 75 1.92 0.52 6.34
C LYS A 75 1.13 1.81 6.54
N ALA A 76 1.56 2.68 7.47
CA ALA A 76 0.91 3.96 7.71
C ALA A 76 0.98 4.89 6.49
N LYS A 77 2.11 4.95 5.78
CA LYS A 77 2.25 5.78 4.57
C LYS A 77 1.37 5.30 3.42
N ILE A 78 1.30 3.98 3.19
CA ILE A 78 0.42 3.38 2.17
C ILE A 78 -1.04 3.68 2.50
N ARG A 79 -1.42 3.54 3.78
CA ARG A 79 -2.76 3.88 4.25
C ARG A 79 -3.08 5.35 4.04
N THR A 80 -2.23 6.28 4.47
CA THR A 80 -2.46 7.72 4.28
C THR A 80 -2.60 8.06 2.80
N ALA A 81 -1.80 7.44 1.93
CA ALA A 81 -1.92 7.65 0.48
C ALA A 81 -3.30 7.24 -0.06
N TRP A 82 -3.87 6.15 0.47
CA TRP A 82 -5.21 5.68 0.13
C TRP A 82 -6.31 6.55 0.76
N ASP A 83 -6.18 6.91 2.03
CA ASP A 83 -7.18 7.68 2.79
C ASP A 83 -7.31 9.13 2.27
N VAL A 84 -6.20 9.77 1.87
CA VAL A 84 -6.20 11.14 1.30
C VAL A 84 -6.99 11.22 0.00
N GLN A 85 -7.22 10.10 -0.69
CA GLN A 85 -8.10 10.05 -1.87
C GLN A 85 -9.57 9.83 -1.55
N ASN A 86 -9.90 9.40 -0.32
CA ASN A 86 -11.24 8.98 0.10
C ASN A 86 -11.85 9.97 1.11
N GLU A 87 -11.69 11.28 0.87
CA GLU A 87 -11.97 12.43 1.76
C GLU A 87 -13.43 12.61 2.27
N ASP A 88 -14.21 11.52 2.41
CA ASP A 88 -15.60 11.49 2.88
C ASP A 88 -15.81 10.60 4.13
N GLY A 89 -14.73 10.17 4.82
CA GLY A 89 -14.83 9.51 6.12
C GLY A 89 -15.43 8.10 6.11
N SER A 90 -15.40 7.40 4.98
CA SER A 90 -15.87 6.02 4.85
C SER A 90 -14.92 5.05 5.56
N ALA A 91 -15.43 4.23 6.48
CA ALA A 91 -14.63 3.25 7.20
C ALA A 91 -14.01 2.22 6.24
N VAL A 92 -12.68 2.23 6.14
CA VAL A 92 -11.88 1.24 5.39
C VAL A 92 -11.73 0.00 6.26
N GLU A 93 -12.09 -1.17 5.74
CA GLU A 93 -11.79 -2.46 6.37
C GLU A 93 -10.43 -2.98 5.87
N TYR A 94 -9.62 -3.51 6.80
CA TYR A 94 -8.24 -3.91 6.56
C TYR A 94 -8.13 -5.42 6.60
N VAL A 95 -7.59 -6.02 5.54
CA VAL A 95 -7.23 -7.44 5.52
C VAL A 95 -5.76 -7.56 5.13
N TYR A 96 -4.95 -8.09 6.05
CA TYR A 96 -3.56 -8.46 5.77
C TYR A 96 -3.51 -9.95 5.43
N GLU A 97 -3.18 -10.26 4.17
CA GLU A 97 -2.96 -11.64 3.72
C GLU A 97 -1.48 -11.82 3.37
N GLY A 98 -0.68 -12.20 4.37
CA GLY A 98 0.68 -12.68 4.15
C GLY A 98 0.62 -14.09 3.56
N VAL A 99 0.71 -14.22 2.24
CA VAL A 99 0.70 -15.53 1.59
C VAL A 99 2.10 -16.14 1.68
N MET A 100 2.26 -17.10 2.60
CA MET A 100 3.38 -18.04 2.59
C MET A 100 3.23 -18.93 1.36
N ALA A 101 3.87 -18.56 0.25
CA ALA A 101 3.99 -19.45 -0.90
C ALA A 101 4.94 -20.60 -0.50
N GLU A 102 4.39 -21.82 -0.43
CA GLU A 102 5.12 -23.09 -0.32
C GLU A 102 6.16 -23.28 -1.44
#